data_AF-A0A451B2D7-F1
#
_entry.id   AF-A0A451B2D7-F1
#
_cell.length_a   1.000
_cell.length_b   1.000
_cell.length_c   1.000
_cell.angle_alpha   90.00
_cell.angle_beta   90.00
_cell.angle_gamma   90.00
#
_symmetry.space_group_name_H-M   'P 1'
#
loop_
_entity.id
_entity.type
_entity.pdbx_description
1 polymer ?
#
loop_
_entity_poly.entity_id
_entity_poly.type
_entity_poly.pdbx_seq_one_letter_code
_entity_poly.pdbx_strand_id
1 'polypeptide(L)'
;KVLTQIDMTRIPSYRIGMEKGREEGMEKGIEKGQIALLTRLLGQKFGPLPPLVEQRINNAHTEKLAMWGERVLTAKSLDEIFS
;
A
#
# COMPACT_ATOMS: atom_id res chain seq x y z
N LYS A 1 42.71 2.47 -27.01
CA LYS A 1 41.35 1.94 -27.20
C LYS A 1 40.47 2.56 -26.11
N VAL A 2 39.83 3.70 -26.39
CA VAL A 2 39.01 4.40 -25.39
C VAL A 2 37.62 3.80 -25.42
N LEU A 3 37.27 3.02 -24.41
CA LEU A 3 35.89 2.60 -24.17
C LEU A 3 35.15 3.84 -23.67
N THR A 4 34.35 4.45 -24.54
CA THR A 4 33.42 5.52 -24.15
C THR A 4 32.48 4.96 -23.09
N GLN A 5 32.56 5.47 -21.86
CA GLN A 5 31.58 5.18 -20.82
C GLN A 5 30.21 5.65 -21.34
N ILE A 6 29.32 4.70 -21.63
CA ILE A 6 27.96 5.04 -22.03
C ILE A 6 27.26 5.54 -20.76
N ASP A 7 26.84 6.80 -20.79
CA ASP A 7 25.96 7.36 -19.78
C ASP A 7 24.62 6.60 -19.81
N MET A 8 24.41 5.75 -18.82
CA MET A 8 23.23 4.90 -18.69
C MET A 8 21.94 5.71 -18.69
N THR A 9 21.97 6.96 -18.22
CA THR A 9 20.80 7.84 -18.18
C THR A 9 20.30 8.25 -19.57
N ARG A 10 21.17 8.18 -20.58
CA ARG A 10 20.83 8.45 -21.99
C ARG A 10 20.10 7.28 -22.64
N ILE A 11 20.26 6.07 -22.12
CA ILE A 11 19.58 4.87 -22.64
C ILE A 11 18.08 4.97 -22.30
N PRO A 12 17.17 4.99 -23.29
CA PRO A 12 15.73 5.14 -23.03
C PRO A 12 15.16 4.07 -22.09
N SER A 13 15.60 2.82 -22.20
CA SER A 13 15.14 1.72 -21.34
C SER A 13 15.51 1.91 -19.87
N TYR A 14 16.66 2.53 -19.57
CA TYR A 14 17.05 2.85 -18.20
C TYR A 14 16.10 3.88 -17.59
N ARG A 15 15.79 4.96 -18.33
CA ARG A 15 14.82 5.98 -17.87
C ARG A 15 13.45 5.39 -17.61
N ILE A 16 12.92 4.58 -18.53
CA ILE A 16 11.63 3.89 -18.37
C ILE A 16 11.65 2.97 -17.14
N GLY A 17 12.73 2.20 -16.95
CA GLY A 17 12.87 1.31 -15.79
C GLY A 17 12.89 2.07 -14.46
N MET A 18 13.59 3.20 -14.41
CA MET A 18 13.63 4.05 -13.21
C MET A 18 12.27 4.70 -12.92
N GLU A 19 11.57 5.18 -13.95
CA GLU A 19 10.24 5.76 -13.82
C GLU A 19 9.22 4.73 -13.33
N LYS A 20 9.18 3.56 -13.98
CA LYS A 20 8.31 2.45 -13.57
C LYS A 20 8.62 1.98 -12.15
N GLY A 21 9.90 1.83 -11.80
CA GLY A 21 10.30 1.44 -10.45
C GLY A 21 9.90 2.46 -9.38
N ARG A 22 9.96 3.75 -9.70
CA ARG A 22 9.47 4.84 -8.82
C ARG A 22 7.95 4.76 -8.65
N GLU A 23 7.21 4.55 -9.73
CA GLU A 23 5.74 4.42 -9.70
C GLU A 23 5.30 3.21 -8.88
N GLU A 24 5.84 2.03 -9.16
CA GLU A 24 5.56 0.82 -8.39
C GLU A 24 5.95 0.97 -6.91
N GLY A 25 7.07 1.65 -6.65
CA GLY A 25 7.53 1.92 -5.28
C GLY A 25 6.57 2.85 -4.53
N MET A 26 6.06 3.87 -5.20
CA MET A 26 5.07 4.80 -4.64
C MET A 26 3.76 4.08 -4.34
N GLU A 27 3.24 3.29 -5.29
CA GLU A 27 2.00 2.53 -5.12
C GLU A 27 2.09 1.55 -3.94
N LYS A 28 3.14 0.73 -3.90
CA LYS A 28 3.40 -0.19 -2.78
C LYS A 28 3.58 0.55 -1.45
N GLY A 29 4.17 1.75 -1.48
CA GLY A 29 4.34 2.61 -0.30
C GLY A 29 3.00 3.11 0.25
N ILE A 30 2.10 3.55 -0.63
CA ILE A 30 0.75 3.99 -0.28
C ILE A 30 -0.05 2.82 0.32
N GLU A 31 -0.06 1.66 -0.33
CA GLU A 31 -0.78 0.47 0.16
C GLU A 31 -0.30 0.06 1.55
N LYS A 32 1.03 -0.07 1.75
CA LYS A 32 1.61 -0.41 3.06
C LYS A 32 1.27 0.63 4.14
N GLY A 33 1.29 1.90 3.79
CA GLY A 33 0.93 2.99 4.70
C GLY A 33 -0.53 2.90 5.14
N GLN A 34 -1.44 2.66 4.20
CA GLN A 34 -2.86 2.49 4.49
C GLN A 34 -3.16 1.23 5.31
N ILE A 35 -2.52 0.10 5.00
CA ILE A 35 -2.60 -1.14 5.80
C ILE A 35 -2.19 -0.87 7.25
N ALA A 36 -1.03 -0.24 7.46
CA ALA A 36 -0.52 0.05 8.79
C ALA A 36 -1.45 0.98 9.58
N LEU A 37 -1.98 2.02 8.92
CA LEU A 37 -2.92 2.95 9.53
C LEU A 37 -4.23 2.26 9.90
N LEU A 38 -4.83 1.51 8.98
CA LEU A 38 -6.11 0.84 9.20
C LEU A 38 -6.00 -0.21 10.32
N THR A 39 -4.95 -1.04 10.31
CA THR A 39 -4.68 -2.01 11.37
C THR A 39 -4.58 -1.33 12.74
N ARG A 40 -3.87 -0.20 12.83
CA ARG A 40 -3.78 0.57 14.08
C ARG A 40 -5.14 1.10 14.52
N LEU A 41 -5.91 1.69 13.60
CA LEU A 41 -7.22 2.26 13.92
C LEU A 41 -8.21 1.20 14.40
N LEU A 42 -8.29 0.06 13.70
CA LEU A 42 -9.14 -1.05 14.09
C LEU A 42 -8.68 -1.67 15.42
N GLY A 43 -7.37 -1.79 15.64
CA GLY A 43 -6.80 -2.24 16.90
C GLY A 43 -7.16 -1.33 18.08
N GLN A 44 -7.19 -0.01 17.87
CA GLN A 44 -7.61 0.96 18.89
C GLN A 44 -9.13 0.91 19.15
N LYS A 45 -9.94 0.69 18.11
CA LYS A 45 -11.41 0.71 18.22
C LYS A 45 -12.00 -0.58 18.76
N PHE A 46 -11.45 -1.73 18.34
CA PHE A 46 -12.03 -3.05 18.60
C PHE A 46 -11.12 -3.97 19.43
N GLY A 47 -9.90 -3.54 19.75
CA GLY A 47 -8.90 -4.37 20.43
C GLY A 47 -8.10 -5.25 19.47
N PRO A 48 -7.36 -6.25 19.97
CA PRO A 48 -6.52 -7.12 19.15
C PRO A 48 -7.30 -7.75 17.99
N LEU A 49 -6.76 -7.64 16.77
CA LEU A 49 -7.42 -8.15 15.58
C LEU A 49 -7.17 -9.65 15.41
N PRO A 50 -8.20 -10.44 15.06
CA PRO A 50 -8.00 -11.84 14.69
C PRO A 50 -7.04 -11.97 13.49
N PRO A 51 -6.23 -13.03 13.40
CA PRO A 51 -5.28 -13.22 12.28
C PRO A 51 -5.93 -13.16 10.89
N LEU A 52 -7.16 -13.64 10.76
CA LEU A 52 -7.91 -13.59 9.50
C LEU A 52 -8.21 -12.15 9.06
N VAL A 53 -8.45 -11.25 10.01
CA VAL A 53 -8.71 -9.83 9.75
C VAL A 53 -7.42 -9.14 9.29
N GLU A 54 -6.30 -9.41 9.96
CA GLU A 54 -5.00 -8.89 9.53
C GLU A 54 -4.63 -9.37 8.13
N GLN A 55 -4.85 -10.65 7.83
CA GLN A 55 -4.64 -11.19 6.47
C GLN A 55 -5.56 -10.50 5.45
N ARG A 56 -6.82 -10.24 5.78
CA ARG A 56 -7.75 -9.56 4.87
C ARG A 56 -7.29 -8.13 4.56
N ILE A 57 -6.79 -7.40 5.56
CA ILE A 57 -6.26 -6.04 5.39
C ILE A 57 -4.98 -6.08 4.55
N ASN A 58 -4.04 -6.97 4.85
CA ASN A 58 -2.76 -7.09 4.15
C ASN A 58 -2.89 -7.44 2.66
N ASN A 59 -3.99 -8.08 2.26
CA ASN A 59 -4.27 -8.45 0.86
C ASN A 59 -5.20 -7.47 0.14
N ALA A 60 -5.57 -6.34 0.76
CA ALA A 60 -6.46 -5.36 0.16
C ALA A 60 -5.67 -4.27 -0.58
N HIS A 61 -6.22 -3.84 -1.71
CA HIS A 61 -5.70 -2.71 -2.48
C HIS A 61 -6.24 -1.38 -1.95
N THR A 62 -5.58 -0.30 -2.36
CA THR A 62 -5.81 1.09 -1.91
C THR A 62 -7.29 1.49 -1.83
N GLU A 63 -8.11 1.11 -2.81
CA GLU A 63 -9.54 1.46 -2.86
C GLU A 63 -10.35 0.86 -1.70
N LYS A 64 -10.12 -0.42 -1.39
CA LYS A 64 -10.79 -1.10 -0.27
C LYS A 64 -10.30 -0.55 1.06
N LEU A 65 -8.99 -0.31 1.18
CA LEU A 65 -8.40 0.24 2.39
C LEU A 65 -8.95 1.64 2.70
N ALA A 66 -9.12 2.49 1.68
CA ALA A 66 -9.73 3.81 1.83
C ALA A 66 -11.19 3.70 2.30
N MET A 67 -12.00 2.88 1.64
CA MET A 67 -13.40 2.63 2.03
C MET A 67 -13.54 2.14 3.47
N TRP A 68 -12.70 1.18 3.87
CA TRP A 68 -12.68 0.68 5.25
C TRP A 68 -12.23 1.76 6.23
N GLY A 69 -11.25 2.58 5.85
CA GLY A 69 -10.79 3.73 6.64
C GLY A 69 -11.89 4.73 6.94
N GLU A 70 -12.77 5.02 5.98
CA GLU A 70 -13.94 5.90 6.20
C GLU A 70 -14.95 5.25 7.16
N ARG A 71 -15.20 3.94 7.01
CA ARG A 71 -16.13 3.19 7.86
C ARG A 71 -15.66 3.08 9.31
N VAL A 72 -14.35 3.18 9.57
CA VAL A 72 -13.81 3.24 10.94
C VAL A 72 -14.50 4.33 11.76
N LEU A 73 -14.94 5.43 11.15
CA LEU A 73 -15.53 6.55 11.87
C LEU A 73 -16.89 6.21 12.49
N THR A 74 -17.66 5.30 11.88
CA THR A 74 -19.07 5.06 12.24
C THR A 74 -19.37 3.61 12.62
N ALA A 75 -18.66 2.64 12.05
CA ALA A 75 -18.96 1.21 12.19
C ALA A 75 -18.84 0.73 13.65
N LYS A 76 -19.78 -0.11 14.09
CA LYS A 76 -19.84 -0.66 15.44
C LYS A 76 -19.22 -2.05 15.56
N SER A 77 -18.87 -2.67 14.44
CA SER A 77 -18.26 -4.00 14.38
C SER A 77 -17.28 -4.11 13.21
N LEU A 78 -16.44 -5.14 13.22
CA LEU A 78 -15.57 -5.47 12.10
C LEU A 78 -16.37 -5.88 10.86
N ASP A 79 -17.53 -6.53 11.02
CA ASP A 79 -18.39 -6.90 9.89
C ASP A 79 -18.91 -5.67 9.16
N GLU A 80 -19.31 -4.61 9.87
CA GLU A 80 -19.72 -3.34 9.27
C GLU A 80 -18.58 -2.68 8.49
N ILE A 81 -17.33 -2.76 8.99
CA ILE A 81 -16.14 -2.28 8.26
C ILE A 81 -15.99 -3.00 6.93
N PHE A 82 -16.15 -4.32 6.92
CA PHE A 82 -15.78 -5.17 5.79
C PHE A 82 -16.93 -5.54 4.83
N SER A 83 -18.13 -5.02 5.08
CA SER A 83 -19.37 -5.27 4.32
C SER A 83 -19.41 -4.71 2.90
#